data_AF-A0AAD8H4G9-F1
#
_entry.id   AF-A0AAD8H4G9-F1
#
_cell.length_a   1.000
_cell.length_b   1.000
_cell.length_c   1.000
_cell.angle_alpha   90.00
_cell.angle_beta   90.00
_cell.angle_gamma   90.00
#
_symmetry.space_group_name_H-M   'P 1'
#
loop_
_entity.id
_entity.type
_entity.pdbx_description
1 polymer ?
#
loop_
_entity_poly.entity_id
_entity_poly.type
_entity_poly.pdbx_seq_one_letter_code
_entity_poly.pdbx_strand_id
1 'polypeptide(L)'
;MLYRSFCFSPEMLEDLKRKALEDETIKKCTTFEALSAFVWRHPDQKTKFFFSVDGRSRFNPPLPEGYFGNGIKFTNSICSSGELVEKTLSFTVKLVQGAVSLVTDKLSFHTTDFGWGEPILSGPVVLPEKEVALFLSHGKEHRSINVLLGLPASAMKSFEESMKI
;
A
#
# COMPACT_ATOMS: atom_id res chain seq x y z
N MET A 1 -5.28 -15.15 -14.15
CA MET A 1 -4.62 -13.90 -13.71
C MET A 1 -3.99 -13.25 -14.92
N LEU A 2 -4.17 -11.94 -15.07
CA LEU A 2 -3.49 -11.11 -16.06
C LEU A 2 -2.51 -10.20 -15.33
N TYR A 3 -1.31 -10.04 -15.89
CA TYR A 3 -0.29 -9.14 -15.38
C TYR A 3 -0.06 -8.02 -16.38
N ARG A 4 -0.18 -6.77 -15.92
CA ARG A 4 0.02 -5.59 -16.75
C ARG A 4 0.71 -4.46 -16.01
N SER A 5 1.37 -3.60 -16.77
CA SER A 5 2.09 -2.43 -16.29
C SER A 5 1.32 -1.17 -16.66
N PHE A 6 1.19 -0.26 -15.70
CA PHE A 6 0.46 1.00 -15.86
C PHE A 6 1.34 2.15 -15.41
N CYS A 7 1.61 3.09 -16.32
CA CYS A 7 2.38 4.28 -16.00
C CYS A 7 1.46 5.37 -15.46
N PHE A 8 1.73 5.83 -14.24
CA PHE A 8 1.10 7.00 -13.65
C PHE A 8 2.05 8.18 -13.77
N SER A 9 1.67 9.16 -14.60
CA SER A 9 2.42 10.41 -14.74
C SER A 9 2.25 11.27 -13.48
N PRO A 10 3.11 12.28 -13.25
CA PRO A 10 2.97 13.19 -12.13
C PRO A 10 1.60 13.87 -12.09
N GLU A 11 1.05 14.24 -13.24
CA GLU A 11 -0.26 14.88 -13.37
C GLU A 11 -1.38 13.93 -12.91
N MET A 12 -1.34 12.67 -13.32
CA MET A 12 -2.31 11.65 -12.88
C MET A 12 -2.24 11.44 -11.36
N LEU A 13 -1.03 11.44 -10.79
CA LEU A 13 -0.83 11.26 -9.35
C LEU A 13 -1.37 12.46 -8.54
N GLU A 14 -1.19 13.69 -9.03
CA GLU A 14 -1.77 14.87 -8.41
C GLU A 14 -3.30 14.91 -8.56
N ASP A 15 -3.83 14.48 -9.70
CA ASP A 15 -5.27 14.33 -9.91
C ASP A 15 -5.89 13.32 -8.95
N LEU A 16 -5.22 12.19 -8.70
CA LEU A 16 -5.67 11.21 -7.69
C LEU A 16 -5.69 11.81 -6.28
N LYS A 17 -4.67 12.59 -5.90
CA LYS A 17 -4.65 13.27 -4.61
C LYS A 17 -5.77 14.29 -4.51
N ARG A 18 -6.01 15.08 -5.56
CA ARG A 18 -7.11 16.06 -5.62
C ARG A 18 -8.45 15.37 -5.45
N LYS A 19 -8.73 14.31 -6.22
CA LYS A 19 -9.94 13.47 -6.08
C LYS A 19 -10.11 12.90 -4.68
N ALA A 20 -9.03 12.51 -4.02
CA ALA A 20 -9.08 12.02 -2.65
C ALA A 20 -9.43 13.12 -1.62
N LEU A 21 -9.18 14.39 -1.93
CA LEU A 21 -9.43 15.54 -1.05
C LEU A 21 -10.75 16.27 -1.37
N GLU A 22 -11.40 15.99 -2.50
CA GLU A 22 -12.58 16.70 -3.01
C GLU A 22 -13.77 16.73 -2.05
N ASP A 23 -13.98 15.67 -1.27
CA ASP A 23 -15.11 15.59 -0.33
C ASP A 23 -14.77 16.08 1.09
N GLU A 24 -13.59 16.69 1.27
CA GLU A 24 -13.07 17.26 2.52
C GLU A 24 -13.01 16.29 3.72
N THR A 25 -13.22 14.99 3.46
CA THR A 25 -13.27 13.96 4.51
C THR A 25 -11.88 13.68 5.09
N ILE A 26 -10.83 13.93 4.31
CA ILE A 26 -9.41 13.89 4.70
C ILE A 26 -8.75 15.24 4.43
N LYS A 27 -7.78 15.62 5.26
CA LYS A 27 -7.07 16.92 5.15
C LYS A 27 -5.75 16.87 4.37
N LYS A 28 -5.19 15.67 4.23
CA LYS A 28 -3.92 15.43 3.55
C LYS A 28 -3.92 14.02 2.95
N CYS A 29 -3.20 13.86 1.85
CA CYS A 29 -3.09 12.59 1.14
C CYS A 29 -1.70 12.49 0.51
N THR A 30 -0.98 11.41 0.80
CA THR A 30 0.31 11.14 0.12
C THR A 30 0.09 10.44 -1.22
N THR A 31 1.10 10.47 -2.11
CA THR A 31 1.02 9.73 -3.39
C THR A 31 0.80 8.24 -3.17
N PHE A 32 1.49 7.67 -2.18
CA PHE A 32 1.32 6.26 -1.82
C PHE A 32 -0.12 5.96 -1.36
N GLU A 33 -0.69 6.80 -0.51
CA GLU A 33 -2.06 6.64 -0.01
C GLU A 33 -3.09 6.74 -1.14
N ALA A 34 -3.00 7.78 -1.98
CA ALA A 34 -3.92 7.98 -3.10
C ALA A 34 -3.86 6.83 -4.12
N LEU A 35 -2.65 6.45 -4.53
CA LEU A 35 -2.44 5.43 -5.54
C LEU A 35 -2.82 4.03 -5.02
N SER A 36 -2.46 3.71 -3.77
CA SER A 36 -2.85 2.46 -3.12
C SER A 36 -4.37 2.34 -3.01
N ALA A 37 -5.03 3.42 -2.59
CA ALA A 37 -6.48 3.46 -2.50
C ALA A 37 -7.13 3.28 -3.88
N PHE A 38 -6.61 3.96 -4.91
CA PHE A 38 -7.11 3.80 -6.28
C PHE A 38 -6.99 2.36 -6.77
N VAL A 39 -5.82 1.74 -6.65
CA VAL A 39 -5.59 0.34 -7.05
C VAL A 39 -6.48 -0.62 -6.27
N TRP A 40 -6.63 -0.39 -4.95
CA TRP A 40 -7.38 -1.29 -4.09
C TRP A 40 -8.90 -1.31 -4.37
N ARG A 41 -9.43 -0.31 -5.09
CA ARG A 41 -10.86 -0.22 -5.44
C ARG A 41 -11.31 -1.10 -6.61
N HIS A 42 -10.40 -1.83 -7.25
CA HIS A 42 -10.72 -2.72 -8.37
C HIS A 42 -10.65 -4.24 -8.07
N PRO A 43 -11.09 -4.74 -6.89
CA PRO A 43 -11.09 -6.17 -6.59
C PRO A 43 -12.38 -6.84 -7.10
N ASP A 44 -12.29 -8.10 -7.50
CA ASP A 44 -13.49 -8.88 -7.86
C ASP A 44 -14.23 -9.45 -6.62
N GLN A 45 -13.57 -9.55 -5.46
CA GLN A 45 -14.12 -10.10 -4.21
C GLN A 45 -13.64 -9.36 -2.96
N LYS A 46 -14.11 -9.74 -1.76
CA LYS A 46 -13.63 -9.23 -0.47
C LYS A 46 -12.10 -9.30 -0.44
N THR A 47 -11.46 -8.16 -0.19
CA THR A 47 -10.04 -7.96 -0.45
C THR A 47 -9.32 -7.49 0.81
N LYS A 48 -8.12 -8.02 1.00
CA LYS A 48 -7.18 -7.59 2.03
C LYS A 48 -6.07 -6.82 1.33
N PHE A 49 -5.95 -5.53 1.62
CA PHE A 49 -4.83 -4.73 1.16
C PHE A 49 -3.68 -4.92 2.12
N PHE A 50 -2.62 -5.59 1.67
CA PHE A 50 -1.42 -5.87 2.45
C PHE A 50 -0.24 -5.13 1.83
N PHE A 51 0.52 -4.40 2.65
CA PHE A 51 1.67 -3.64 2.15
C PHE A 51 2.80 -3.54 3.18
N SER A 52 4.00 -3.31 2.66
CA SER A 52 5.22 -3.06 3.43
C SER A 52 5.39 -1.58 3.74
N VAL A 53 5.83 -1.29 4.96
CA VAL A 53 6.19 0.04 5.44
C VAL A 53 7.65 0.02 5.89
N ASP A 54 8.41 1.06 5.54
CA ASP A 54 9.75 1.24 6.10
C ASP A 54 9.64 1.51 7.61
N GLY A 55 10.11 0.55 8.39
CA GLY A 55 10.09 0.57 9.83
C GLY A 55 11.36 1.17 10.44
N ARG A 56 12.42 1.45 9.67
CA ARG A 56 13.75 1.84 10.20
C ARG A 56 13.69 2.99 11.20
N SER A 57 13.00 4.08 10.84
CA SER A 57 12.82 5.24 11.71
C SER A 57 11.81 5.03 12.85
N ARG A 58 11.07 3.91 12.81
CA ARG A 58 10.01 3.54 13.77
C ARG A 58 10.45 2.42 14.72
N PHE A 59 11.76 2.17 14.83
CA PHE A 59 12.34 1.34 15.90
C PHE A 59 12.74 2.24 17.08
N ASN A 60 12.87 1.64 18.27
CA ASN A 60 13.36 2.33 19.45
C ASN A 60 14.55 1.56 20.06
N PRO A 61 15.81 1.98 19.84
CA PRO A 61 16.21 3.16 19.04
C PRO A 61 16.02 2.95 17.53
N PRO A 62 15.93 4.02 16.72
CA PRO A 62 15.85 3.90 15.27
C PRO A 62 17.02 3.12 14.68
N LEU A 63 16.78 2.37 13.61
CA LEU A 63 17.85 1.69 12.89
C LEU A 63 18.79 2.73 12.24
N PRO A 64 20.11 2.50 12.25
CA PRO A 64 21.07 3.47 11.75
C PRO A 64 20.94 3.65 10.23
N GLU A 65 21.29 4.85 9.78
CA GLU A 65 21.49 5.11 8.36
C GLU A 65 22.56 4.15 7.81
N GLY A 66 22.29 3.52 6.66
CA GLY A 66 23.17 2.51 6.08
C GLY A 66 23.00 1.08 6.63
N TYR A 67 22.02 0.81 7.50
CA TYR A 67 21.67 -0.56 7.89
C TYR A 67 21.33 -1.43 6.67
N PHE A 68 22.17 -2.43 6.39
CA PHE A 68 22.08 -3.29 5.20
C PHE A 68 20.94 -4.34 5.28
N GLY A 69 20.43 -4.62 6.49
CA GLY A 69 19.36 -5.59 6.69
C GLY A 69 17.97 -5.04 6.33
N ASN A 70 16.97 -5.92 6.45
CA ASN A 70 15.57 -5.58 6.23
C ASN A 70 14.98 -4.88 7.46
N GLY A 71 14.54 -3.64 7.30
CA GLY A 71 13.80 -2.88 8.33
C GLY A 71 12.33 -2.69 7.93
N ILE A 72 11.64 -3.75 7.55
CA ILE A 72 10.28 -3.66 6.95
C ILE A 72 9.24 -4.13 7.97
N LYS A 73 8.17 -3.35 8.17
CA LYS A 73 6.96 -3.76 8.88
C LYS A 73 5.84 -3.99 7.89
N PHE A 74 5.05 -5.03 8.10
CA PHE A 74 3.88 -5.30 7.28
C PHE A 74 2.60 -4.87 8.01
N THR A 75 1.69 -4.28 7.26
CA THR A 75 0.35 -3.94 7.76
C THR A 75 -0.69 -4.32 6.72
N ASN A 76 -1.94 -4.34 7.15
CA ASN A 76 -3.05 -4.58 6.25
C ASN A 76 -4.30 -3.81 6.63
N SER A 77 -5.16 -3.65 5.64
CA SER A 77 -6.54 -3.21 5.82
C SER A 77 -7.46 -4.20 5.11
N ILE A 78 -8.66 -4.40 5.68
CA ILE A 78 -9.66 -5.33 5.15
C ILE A 78 -10.94 -4.53 4.90
N CYS A 79 -11.50 -4.66 3.70
CA CYS A 79 -12.76 -4.03 3.33
C CYS A 79 -13.49 -4.92 2.30
N SER A 80 -14.81 -4.77 2.21
CA SER A 80 -15.59 -5.46 1.18
C SER A 80 -15.41 -4.77 -0.17
N SER A 81 -15.44 -5.54 -1.27
CA SER A 81 -15.36 -4.96 -2.62
C SER A 81 -16.50 -3.99 -2.90
N GLY A 82 -17.72 -4.31 -2.43
CA GLY A 82 -18.88 -3.42 -2.54
C GLY A 82 -18.64 -2.06 -1.90
N GLU A 83 -18.17 -2.01 -0.66
CA GLU A 83 -17.87 -0.74 0.00
C GLU A 83 -16.74 0.04 -0.69
N LEU A 84 -15.72 -0.66 -1.19
CA LEU A 84 -14.61 -0.03 -1.92
C LEU A 84 -15.07 0.59 -3.23
N VAL A 85 -16.00 -0.04 -3.94
CA VAL A 85 -16.53 0.47 -5.21
C VAL A 85 -17.55 1.59 -4.98
N GLU A 86 -18.46 1.42 -4.01
CA GLU A 86 -19.58 2.34 -3.75
C GLU A 86 -19.16 3.63 -3.04
N LYS A 87 -18.22 3.56 -2.08
CA LYS A 87 -17.81 4.72 -1.29
C LYS A 87 -16.79 5.57 -2.05
N THR A 88 -16.49 6.77 -1.56
CA THR A 88 -15.55 7.70 -2.21
C THR A 88 -14.09 7.24 -2.11
N LEU A 89 -13.22 7.81 -2.95
CA LEU A 89 -11.77 7.54 -2.89
C LEU A 89 -11.19 7.92 -1.52
N SER A 90 -11.66 9.03 -0.93
CA SER A 90 -11.24 9.49 0.39
C SER A 90 -11.51 8.46 1.50
N PHE A 91 -12.63 7.73 1.42
CA PHE A 91 -12.94 6.63 2.34
C PHE A 91 -11.87 5.54 2.26
N THR A 92 -11.49 5.15 1.05
CA THR A 92 -10.46 4.14 0.85
C THR A 92 -9.09 4.64 1.32
N VAL A 93 -8.78 5.91 1.08
CA VAL A 93 -7.56 6.55 1.60
C VAL A 93 -7.52 6.53 3.13
N LYS A 94 -8.64 6.79 3.82
CA LYS A 94 -8.71 6.67 5.29
C LYS A 94 -8.36 5.27 5.79
N LEU A 95 -8.82 4.23 5.10
CA LEU A 95 -8.48 2.86 5.44
C LEU A 95 -6.97 2.59 5.30
N VAL A 96 -6.34 3.12 4.25
CA VAL A 96 -4.89 3.03 4.06
C VAL A 96 -4.14 3.83 5.14
N GLN A 97 -4.57 5.07 5.42
CA GLN A 97 -3.99 5.92 6.47
C GLN A 97 -4.09 5.27 7.85
N GLY A 98 -5.22 4.65 8.17
CA GLY A 98 -5.41 3.87 9.39
C GLY A 98 -4.43 2.69 9.47
N ALA A 99 -4.25 1.94 8.38
CA ALA A 99 -3.29 0.85 8.35
C ALA A 99 -1.83 1.32 8.49
N VAL A 100 -1.47 2.46 7.88
CA VAL A 100 -0.14 3.10 8.00
C VAL A 100 0.11 3.59 9.43
N SER A 101 -0.91 4.16 10.09
CA SER A 101 -0.78 4.71 11.45
C SER A 101 -0.66 3.62 12.52
N LEU A 102 -1.24 2.43 12.28
CA LEU A 102 -1.05 1.26 13.14
C LEU A 102 0.38 0.74 13.14
N VAL A 103 1.20 1.07 12.13
CA VAL A 103 2.63 0.79 12.11
C VAL A 103 3.34 1.76 13.06
N THR A 104 3.12 1.58 14.35
CA THR A 104 3.82 2.33 15.39
C THR A 104 5.07 1.57 15.85
N ASP A 105 5.83 2.21 16.72
CA ASP A 105 7.05 1.70 17.33
C ASP A 105 6.77 0.47 18.23
N LYS A 106 5.48 0.21 18.52
CA LYS A 106 4.99 -0.78 19.50
C LYS A 106 4.75 -2.18 18.95
N LEU A 107 5.59 -2.66 18.05
CA LEU A 107 5.80 -4.12 18.00
C LEU A 107 7.17 -4.40 18.59
N SER A 108 7.18 -4.54 19.91
CA SER A 108 8.31 -4.99 20.71
C SER A 108 8.56 -6.49 20.49
N PHE A 109 8.71 -6.90 19.22
CA PHE A 109 9.16 -8.25 18.92
C PHE A 109 10.52 -8.50 19.57
N HIS A 110 11.42 -7.50 19.55
CA HIS A 110 12.73 -7.56 20.19
C HIS A 110 12.68 -7.77 21.72
N THR A 111 11.57 -7.45 22.41
CA THR A 111 11.42 -7.75 23.85
C THR A 111 10.58 -9.00 24.12
N THR A 112 10.18 -9.75 23.08
CA THR A 112 9.36 -10.95 23.25
C THR A 112 10.26 -12.16 23.46
N ASP A 113 10.52 -12.51 24.71
CA ASP A 113 11.32 -13.68 25.09
C ASP A 113 10.41 -14.81 25.61
N PHE A 114 10.41 -15.94 24.90
CA PHE A 114 9.67 -17.15 25.31
C PHE A 114 10.52 -18.12 26.18
N GLY A 115 11.66 -17.66 26.69
CA GLY A 115 12.63 -18.45 27.45
C GLY A 115 13.87 -18.87 26.65
N TRP A 116 14.04 -18.35 25.42
CA TRP A 116 15.15 -18.70 24.50
C TRP A 116 15.93 -17.46 24.01
N GLY A 117 15.69 -16.29 24.59
CA GLY A 117 16.31 -15.03 24.22
C GLY A 117 15.50 -14.22 23.22
N GLU A 118 15.99 -13.02 22.92
CA GLU A 118 15.33 -12.07 22.02
C GLU A 118 15.34 -12.54 20.56
N PRO A 119 14.26 -12.33 19.79
CA PRO A 119 14.21 -12.75 18.40
C PRO A 119 15.12 -11.90 17.52
N ILE A 120 16.00 -12.57 16.77
CA ILE A 120 17.01 -11.95 15.90
C ILE A 120 16.38 -11.43 14.58
N LEU A 121 15.30 -12.06 14.10
CA LEU A 121 14.62 -11.70 12.85
C LEU A 121 13.14 -12.11 12.90
N SER A 122 12.25 -11.27 12.38
CA SER A 122 10.84 -11.60 12.16
C SER A 122 10.46 -11.28 10.71
N GLY A 123 9.81 -12.22 10.03
CA GLY A 123 9.31 -12.03 8.68
C GLY A 123 8.13 -12.97 8.40
N PRO A 124 7.26 -12.65 7.43
CA PRO A 124 6.17 -13.53 7.03
C PRO A 124 6.74 -14.84 6.47
N VAL A 125 6.13 -15.97 6.84
CA VAL A 125 6.54 -17.32 6.41
C VAL A 125 6.20 -17.56 4.92
N VAL A 126 5.24 -16.83 4.35
CA VAL A 126 4.78 -16.98 2.96
C VAL A 126 4.41 -15.60 2.38
N LEU A 127 4.78 -15.33 1.13
CA LEU A 127 4.33 -14.16 0.37
C LEU A 127 2.90 -14.41 -0.15
N PRO A 128 2.03 -13.40 -0.32
CA PRO A 128 0.72 -13.64 -0.94
C PRO A 128 0.91 -14.11 -2.40
N GLU A 129 0.58 -15.36 -2.68
CA GLU A 129 0.79 -16.00 -3.98
C GLU A 129 -0.24 -15.57 -5.06
N LYS A 130 -1.17 -14.67 -4.74
CA LYS A 130 -2.19 -14.15 -5.69
C LYS A 130 -2.47 -12.66 -5.40
N GLU A 131 -2.60 -11.87 -6.47
CA GLU A 131 -2.92 -10.43 -6.49
C GLU A 131 -1.86 -9.52 -5.83
N VAL A 132 -0.77 -9.26 -6.56
CA VAL A 132 0.32 -8.37 -6.13
C VAL A 132 0.32 -7.08 -6.95
N ALA A 133 0.54 -5.96 -6.27
CA ALA A 133 0.84 -4.67 -6.87
C ALA A 133 2.27 -4.24 -6.49
N LEU A 134 3.09 -3.89 -7.49
CA LEU A 134 4.42 -3.33 -7.29
C LEU A 134 4.46 -1.89 -7.80
N PHE A 135 4.86 -0.96 -6.95
CA PHE A 135 5.02 0.46 -7.31
C PHE A 135 6.50 0.71 -7.55
N LEU A 136 6.86 1.02 -8.80
CA LEU A 136 8.22 1.21 -9.25
C LEU A 136 8.39 2.65 -9.68
N SER A 137 9.37 3.35 -9.10
CA SER A 137 9.73 4.69 -9.59
C SER A 137 10.14 4.62 -11.06
N HIS A 138 9.64 5.55 -11.87
CA HIS A 138 9.80 5.56 -13.32
C HIS A 138 9.97 6.98 -13.86
N GLY A 139 10.54 7.10 -15.07
CA GLY A 139 10.74 8.37 -15.77
C GLY A 139 11.98 9.16 -15.34
N LYS A 140 12.24 10.27 -16.04
CA LYS A 140 13.28 11.23 -15.66
C LYS A 140 12.93 11.85 -14.30
N GLU A 141 13.92 12.06 -13.45
CA GLU A 141 13.76 12.60 -12.08
C GLU A 141 12.88 11.75 -11.13
N HIS A 142 12.57 10.50 -11.46
CA HIS A 142 11.85 9.58 -10.55
C HIS A 142 10.44 10.00 -10.13
N ARG A 143 9.80 10.90 -10.90
CA ARG A 143 8.50 11.49 -10.55
C ARG A 143 7.28 10.69 -11.01
N SER A 144 7.43 9.79 -11.98
CA SER A 144 6.35 8.89 -12.42
C SER A 144 6.41 7.59 -11.63
N ILE A 145 5.28 6.89 -11.54
CA ILE A 145 5.22 5.58 -10.89
C ILE A 145 4.68 4.58 -11.91
N ASN A 146 5.46 3.56 -12.19
CA ASN A 146 4.99 2.40 -12.92
C ASN A 146 4.42 1.39 -11.94
N VAL A 147 3.16 1.00 -12.14
CA VAL A 147 2.45 0.05 -11.31
C VAL A 147 2.31 -1.26 -12.07
N LEU A 148 2.96 -2.31 -11.57
CA LEU A 148 2.79 -3.67 -12.08
C LEU A 148 1.70 -4.36 -11.26
N LEU A 149 0.59 -4.73 -11.89
CA LEU A 149 -0.56 -5.36 -11.25
C LEU A 149 -0.80 -6.76 -11.79
N GLY A 150 -1.06 -7.70 -10.90
CA GLY A 150 -1.68 -8.97 -11.21
C GLY A 150 -3.13 -9.01 -10.72
N LEU A 151 -4.11 -9.11 -11.64
CA LEU A 151 -5.54 -9.19 -11.29
C LEU A 151 -6.26 -10.31 -12.07
N PRO A 152 -7.42 -10.80 -11.61
CA PRO A 152 -8.31 -11.60 -12.46
C PRO A 152 -8.75 -10.81 -13.71
N ALA A 153 -9.20 -11.51 -14.76
CA ALA A 153 -9.45 -10.85 -16.06
C ALA A 153 -10.58 -9.80 -16.01
N SER A 154 -11.63 -10.04 -15.23
CA SER A 154 -12.74 -9.10 -14.98
C SER A 154 -12.25 -7.83 -14.29
N ALA A 155 -11.56 -7.96 -13.16
CA ALA A 155 -10.94 -6.84 -12.45
C ALA A 155 -9.94 -6.06 -13.31
N MET A 156 -9.09 -6.75 -14.08
CA MET A 156 -8.12 -6.10 -14.96
C MET A 156 -8.80 -5.23 -16.02
N LYS A 157 -9.90 -5.71 -16.62
CA LYS A 157 -10.68 -4.92 -17.58
C LYS A 157 -11.28 -3.67 -16.94
N SER A 158 -11.87 -3.80 -15.75
CA SER A 158 -12.41 -2.65 -15.00
C SER A 158 -11.32 -1.63 -14.66
N PHE A 159 -10.13 -2.10 -14.28
CA PHE A 159 -8.98 -1.24 -14.00
C PHE A 159 -8.48 -0.53 -15.26
N GLU A 160 -8.38 -1.20 -16.41
CA GLU A 160 -8.01 -0.58 -17.68
C GLU A 160 -9.00 0.51 -18.12
N GLU A 161 -10.29 0.35 -17.82
CA GLU A 161 -11.31 1.36 -18.09
C GLU A 161 -11.16 2.59 -17.18
N SER A 162 -10.81 2.41 -15.90
CA SER A 162 -10.58 3.53 -14.98
C SER A 162 -9.31 4.33 -15.30
N MET A 163 -8.35 3.72 -16.01
CA MET A 163 -7.12 4.36 -16.49
C MET A 163 -7.31 5.26 -17.72
N LYS A 164 -8.47 5.22 -18.40
CA LYS A 164 -8.75 6.01 -19.62
C LYS A 164 -9.34 7.40 -19.33
N ILE A 165 -9.38 7.80 -18.06
CA ILE A 165 -9.91 9.09 -17.59
C ILE A 165 -8.83 10.16 -17.67
#